data_AF-A0A3A9GRD8-F1
#
_entry.id   AF-A0A3A9GRD8-F1
#
_cell.length_a   1.000
_cell.length_b   1.000
_cell.length_c   1.000
_cell.angle_alpha   90.00
_cell.angle_beta   90.00
_cell.angle_gamma   90.00
#
_symmetry.space_group_name_H-M   'P 1'
#
loop_
_entity.id
_entity.type
_entity.pdbx_description
1 polymer ?
#
loop_
_entity_poly.entity_id
_entity_poly.type
_entity_poly.pdbx_seq_one_letter_code
_entity_poly.pdbx_strand_id
1 'polypeptide(L)'
;MKYVYDIGENCMKENLIFARKNLNELVKELTFSNIVEYSIKLFVSVEKELELGEKSFEDKVKAYQEVWKATINTLYEQEIQGEKNRYEIGIEWTPYTICIAEQNNYDLVDFFNLSDEDKEFCEDVYKKHITETVVVNKNANFILCILIMPPLISIADFYARAYEHHIRKAQSILSTVQNNIVEMPDYRCNIGLELANNFIDQKIYRKYGGMNGLLKNNIFEGIRKELLEIKEECGESKKLPQKAICPYCGKQHDIIVHKDDIFYAHLLLLHKDVLKKLGLIVMDDYRELFLTSYLSAITEIEKHLNDVKNVKCYILVEGDTEEKAIPYMALKYGKPLAYRGIKVWNSKTKQKVYMDFEKFIKNNPDIKICVLLDGDARKEIDNIERIIKEKKNQYVLHYIPNGTFEDIIDKDIAVYALNSIYGSNIFVKNDFDGNKPFLNQVKKKISMNSELGEFDKIQFIETVMKLTTQDNIPDIIKRVIDDCYKLVD
;
A
#
# COMPACT_ATOMS: atom_id res chain seq x y z
N MET A 1 11.38 39.56 -13.81
CA MET A 1 11.88 38.32 -14.45
C MET A 1 13.40 38.13 -14.28
N LYS A 2 13.96 38.34 -13.08
CA LYS A 2 15.41 38.14 -12.84
C LYS A 2 15.74 37.66 -11.40
N TYR A 3 14.77 37.03 -10.72
CA TYR A 3 14.88 36.59 -9.32
C TYR A 3 14.66 35.07 -9.13
N VAL A 4 14.62 34.27 -10.19
CA VAL A 4 14.28 32.83 -10.13
C VAL A 4 15.50 31.90 -10.24
N TYR A 5 16.73 32.43 -10.39
CA TYR A 5 17.90 31.60 -10.72
C TYR A 5 18.94 31.38 -9.61
N ASP A 6 18.80 31.96 -8.42
CA ASP A 6 19.85 31.87 -7.38
C ASP A 6 19.54 30.95 -6.19
N ILE A 7 18.39 30.27 -6.19
CA ILE A 7 18.04 29.28 -5.14
C ILE A 7 18.50 27.85 -5.53
N GLY A 8 19.03 27.67 -6.74
CA GLY A 8 19.10 26.38 -7.44
C GLY A 8 20.32 25.47 -7.22
N GLU A 9 21.45 25.92 -6.66
CA GLU A 9 22.67 25.06 -6.65
C GLU A 9 23.35 24.84 -5.31
N ASN A 10 23.22 25.76 -4.35
CA ASN A 10 23.91 25.63 -3.05
C ASN A 10 23.06 25.02 -1.93
N CYS A 11 21.73 25.09 -2.01
CA CYS A 11 20.86 24.47 -1.00
C CYS A 11 20.65 22.96 -1.24
N MET A 12 20.89 22.48 -2.47
CA MET A 12 20.69 21.06 -2.84
C MET A 12 21.90 20.16 -2.58
N LYS A 13 23.10 20.71 -2.31
CA LYS A 13 24.34 19.92 -2.29
C LYS A 13 24.62 19.17 -1.00
N GLU A 14 24.03 19.54 0.15
CA GLU A 14 24.39 18.90 1.43
C GLU A 14 23.23 18.46 2.33
N ASN A 15 21.97 18.87 2.07
CA ASN A 15 20.81 18.41 2.85
C ASN A 15 19.61 18.12 1.94
N LEU A 16 19.70 17.12 1.08
CA LEU A 16 18.52 16.58 0.40
C LEU A 16 17.51 16.16 1.48
N ILE A 17 16.36 16.83 1.46
CA ILE A 17 15.18 16.79 2.36
C ILE A 17 14.60 15.36 2.55
N PHE A 18 15.23 14.34 1.99
CA PHE A 18 14.94 12.93 2.24
C PHE A 18 16.23 12.13 2.29
N ALA A 19 16.56 11.59 3.47
CA ALA A 19 17.40 10.40 3.47
C ALA A 19 16.68 9.32 2.64
N ARG A 20 17.38 8.60 1.76
CA ARG A 20 16.85 7.49 0.92
C ARG A 20 15.95 6.51 1.70
N LYS A 21 16.18 6.38 3.01
CA LYS A 21 15.35 5.62 3.95
C LYS A 21 13.92 6.16 4.07
N ASN A 22 13.73 7.47 4.21
CA ASN A 22 12.43 8.13 4.39
C ASN A 22 11.55 8.03 3.14
N LEU A 23 12.15 8.12 1.95
CA LEU A 23 11.41 7.95 0.69
C LEU A 23 10.93 6.51 0.49
N ASN A 24 11.76 5.52 0.83
CA ASN A 24 11.36 4.12 0.76
C ASN A 24 10.30 3.75 1.80
N GLU A 25 10.34 4.36 2.98
CA GLU A 25 9.29 4.22 4.01
C GLU A 25 7.98 4.86 3.55
N LEU A 26 8.04 6.10 3.05
CA LEU A 26 6.90 6.80 2.45
C LEU A 26 6.26 5.97 1.32
N VAL A 27 7.05 5.48 0.36
CA VAL A 27 6.54 4.67 -0.76
C VAL A 27 5.92 3.35 -0.28
N LYS A 28 6.42 2.74 0.80
CA LYS A 28 5.80 1.56 1.43
C LYS A 28 4.50 1.88 2.15
N GLU A 29 4.31 3.10 2.62
CA GLU A 29 3.10 3.54 3.33
C GLU A 29 2.03 4.08 2.38
N LEU A 30 2.44 4.68 1.25
CA LEU A 30 1.58 5.02 0.11
C LEU A 30 0.84 3.80 -0.46
N THR A 31 1.34 2.59 -0.19
CA THR A 31 0.77 1.33 -0.66
C THR A 31 -0.56 0.93 0.00
N PHE A 32 -0.88 1.46 1.20
CA PHE A 32 -1.86 0.78 2.07
C PHE A 32 -3.08 1.57 2.53
N SER A 33 -3.05 2.93 2.62
CA SER A 33 -4.28 3.75 2.85
C SER A 33 -4.06 5.24 3.13
N ASN A 34 -2.86 5.72 3.48
CA ASN A 34 -2.70 7.05 4.10
C ASN A 34 -2.02 8.09 3.20
N ILE A 35 -2.15 7.96 1.89
CA ILE A 35 -1.47 8.85 0.92
C ILE A 35 -1.72 10.34 1.19
N VAL A 36 -2.94 10.72 1.56
CA VAL A 36 -3.27 12.12 1.86
C VAL A 36 -2.56 12.60 3.13
N GLU A 37 -2.59 11.83 4.21
CA GLU A 37 -1.93 12.17 5.48
C GLU A 37 -0.43 12.42 5.29
N TYR A 38 0.24 11.53 4.55
CA TYR A 38 1.66 11.68 4.27
C TYR A 38 1.96 12.84 3.32
N SER A 39 1.09 13.08 2.35
CA SER A 39 1.18 14.26 1.47
C SER A 39 1.12 15.55 2.28
N ILE A 40 0.22 15.63 3.27
CA ILE A 40 0.13 16.77 4.20
C ILE A 40 1.43 16.92 5.00
N LYS A 41 1.89 15.84 5.66
CA LYS A 41 3.12 15.86 6.47
C LYS A 41 4.32 16.34 5.65
N LEU A 42 4.42 15.86 4.41
CA LEU A 42 5.51 16.24 3.54
C LEU A 42 5.39 17.69 3.09
N PHE A 43 4.21 18.11 2.65
CA PHE A 43 3.95 19.48 2.24
C PHE A 43 4.33 20.48 3.36
N VAL A 44 3.89 20.22 4.60
CA VAL A 44 4.25 21.01 5.78
C VAL A 44 5.75 21.00 6.07
N SER A 45 6.41 19.86 5.85
CA SER A 45 7.86 19.75 6.02
C SER A 45 8.60 20.62 5.00
N VAL A 46 8.17 20.61 3.73
CA VAL A 46 8.74 21.47 2.68
C VAL A 46 8.50 22.93 2.99
N GLU A 47 7.30 23.30 3.43
CA GLU A 47 6.97 24.67 3.84
C GLU A 47 7.92 25.17 4.93
N LYS A 48 8.18 24.33 5.94
CA LYS A 48 9.06 24.66 7.06
C LYS A 48 10.53 24.77 6.64
N GLU A 49 11.06 23.79 5.92
CA GLU A 49 12.48 23.75 5.53
C GLU A 49 12.84 24.86 4.53
N LEU A 50 11.88 25.29 3.70
CA LEU A 50 12.06 26.39 2.75
C LEU A 50 11.60 27.75 3.31
N GLU A 51 11.25 27.83 4.59
CA GLU A 51 10.82 29.05 5.29
C GLU A 51 9.66 29.79 4.58
N LEU A 52 8.67 29.05 4.07
CA LEU A 52 7.59 29.58 3.23
C LEU A 52 6.37 30.08 4.01
N GLY A 53 6.43 30.19 5.34
CA GLY A 53 5.26 30.42 6.20
C GLY A 53 4.38 31.60 5.78
N GLU A 54 4.97 32.73 5.39
CA GLU A 54 4.27 33.96 4.96
C GLU A 54 3.92 34.00 3.46
N LYS A 55 4.27 32.97 2.69
CA LYS A 55 3.98 32.91 1.24
C LYS A 55 2.52 32.53 0.99
N SER A 56 2.01 32.88 -0.20
CA SER A 56 0.70 32.42 -0.65
C SER A 56 0.69 30.89 -0.79
N PHE A 57 -0.50 30.28 -0.74
CA PHE A 57 -0.62 28.84 -0.91
C PHE A 57 -0.13 28.38 -2.31
N GLU A 58 -0.37 29.18 -3.34
CA GLU A 58 0.15 28.92 -4.69
C GLU A 58 1.69 28.80 -4.71
N ASP A 59 2.40 29.72 -4.05
CA ASP A 59 3.86 29.69 -3.97
C ASP A 59 4.36 28.46 -3.21
N LYS A 60 3.67 28.06 -2.14
CA LYS A 60 3.95 26.83 -1.39
C LYS A 60 3.79 25.59 -2.26
N VAL A 61 2.71 25.50 -3.03
CA VAL A 61 2.46 24.40 -4.00
C VAL A 61 3.54 24.34 -5.07
N LYS A 62 3.94 25.47 -5.65
CA LYS A 62 5.02 25.51 -6.65
C LYS A 62 6.35 25.03 -6.09
N ALA A 63 6.70 25.48 -4.89
CA ALA A 63 7.92 25.04 -4.21
C ALA A 63 7.89 23.53 -3.95
N TYR A 64 6.76 23.01 -3.49
CA TYR A 64 6.54 21.58 -3.29
C TYR A 64 6.72 20.76 -4.58
N GLN A 65 6.18 21.22 -5.70
CA GLN A 65 6.36 20.57 -7.00
C GLN A 65 7.81 20.58 -7.50
N GLU A 66 8.53 21.69 -7.30
CA GLU A 66 9.95 21.77 -7.67
C GLU A 66 10.84 20.86 -6.79
N VAL A 67 10.52 20.70 -5.50
CA VAL A 67 11.19 19.71 -4.64
C VAL A 67 10.99 18.29 -5.18
N TRP A 68 9.76 17.94 -5.59
CA TRP A 68 9.49 16.65 -6.21
C TRP A 68 10.27 16.46 -7.51
N LYS A 69 10.36 17.49 -8.34
CA LYS A 69 11.11 17.47 -9.58
C LYS A 69 12.60 17.26 -9.37
N ALA A 70 13.21 17.99 -8.43
CA ALA A 70 14.59 17.77 -8.03
C ALA A 70 14.81 16.34 -7.51
N THR A 71 13.86 15.84 -6.69
CA THR A 71 13.92 14.49 -6.11
C THR A 71 13.90 13.41 -7.19
N ILE A 72 12.94 13.45 -8.12
CA ILE A 72 12.84 12.47 -9.20
C ILE A 72 14.09 12.53 -10.10
N ASN A 73 14.55 13.72 -10.48
CA ASN A 73 15.76 13.83 -11.30
C ASN A 73 16.98 13.20 -10.60
N THR A 74 17.13 13.46 -9.31
CA THR A 74 18.19 12.86 -8.49
C THR A 74 18.09 11.33 -8.46
N LEU A 75 16.88 10.77 -8.34
CA LEU A 75 16.67 9.32 -8.39
C LEU A 75 17.09 8.71 -9.73
N TYR A 76 16.73 9.34 -10.85
CA TYR A 76 17.17 8.88 -12.17
C TYR A 76 18.70 8.93 -12.31
N GLU A 77 19.32 10.04 -11.88
CA GLU A 77 20.77 10.21 -11.93
C GLU A 77 21.53 9.17 -11.08
N GLN A 78 21.01 8.84 -9.90
CA GLN A 78 21.66 7.93 -8.97
C GLN A 78 21.43 6.45 -9.30
N GLU A 79 20.21 6.08 -9.71
CA GLU A 79 19.81 4.66 -9.82
C GLU A 79 19.79 4.12 -11.26
N ILE A 80 19.54 4.98 -12.26
CA ILE A 80 19.41 4.58 -13.68
C ILE A 80 20.13 5.57 -14.62
N GLN A 81 21.44 5.71 -14.41
CA GLN A 81 22.33 6.62 -15.14
C GLN A 81 22.05 6.66 -16.66
N GLY A 82 21.83 7.87 -17.17
CA GLY A 82 21.60 8.13 -18.60
C GLY A 82 20.14 8.15 -19.02
N GLU A 83 19.21 7.73 -18.16
CA GLU A 83 17.77 7.96 -18.35
C GLU A 83 17.33 9.25 -17.65
N LYS A 84 16.23 9.84 -18.14
CA LYS A 84 15.60 11.02 -17.56
C LYS A 84 14.11 10.76 -17.34
N ASN A 85 13.53 11.47 -16.38
CA ASN A 85 12.07 11.52 -16.25
C ASN A 85 11.45 11.98 -17.58
N ARG A 86 10.41 11.26 -18.01
CA ARG A 86 9.68 11.54 -19.25
C ARG A 86 8.46 12.43 -19.02
N TYR A 87 8.07 12.64 -17.78
CA TYR A 87 6.88 13.39 -17.42
C TYR A 87 7.27 14.75 -16.85
N GLU A 88 6.50 15.76 -17.23
CA GLU A 88 6.52 17.03 -16.54
C GLU A 88 5.85 16.86 -15.18
N ILE A 89 6.52 17.30 -14.12
CA ILE A 89 5.97 17.25 -12.76
C ILE A 89 5.08 18.47 -12.58
N GLY A 90 3.82 18.20 -12.26
CA GLY A 90 2.78 19.19 -12.05
C GLY A 90 1.68 18.61 -11.17
N ILE A 91 0.46 19.13 -11.32
CA ILE A 91 -0.69 18.68 -10.56
C ILE A 91 -1.07 17.26 -11.00
N GLU A 92 -1.11 16.33 -10.05
CA GLU A 92 -1.41 14.92 -10.31
C GLU A 92 -2.93 14.72 -10.51
N TRP A 93 -3.42 14.95 -11.73
CA TRP A 93 -4.84 14.84 -12.09
C TRP A 93 -5.12 13.54 -12.87
N THR A 94 -5.37 12.45 -12.15
CA THR A 94 -5.61 11.11 -12.70
C THR A 94 -6.89 10.51 -12.11
N PRO A 95 -7.50 9.49 -12.74
CA PRO A 95 -8.63 8.78 -12.13
C PRO A 95 -8.32 8.28 -10.71
N TYR A 96 -7.12 7.75 -10.47
CA TYR A 96 -6.70 7.31 -9.14
C TYR A 96 -6.67 8.46 -8.13
N THR A 97 -6.03 9.58 -8.45
CA THR A 97 -5.93 10.71 -7.52
C THR A 97 -7.26 11.36 -7.23
N ILE A 98 -8.17 11.39 -8.20
CA ILE A 98 -9.56 11.80 -7.99
C ILE A 98 -10.25 10.87 -6.99
N CYS A 99 -10.19 9.55 -7.18
CA CYS A 99 -10.77 8.59 -6.23
C CYS A 99 -10.27 8.80 -4.80
N ILE A 100 -8.95 8.99 -4.65
CA ILE A 100 -8.32 9.23 -3.34
C ILE A 100 -8.80 10.56 -2.73
N ALA A 101 -8.83 11.63 -3.51
CA ALA A 101 -9.26 12.94 -3.02
C ALA A 101 -10.76 12.98 -2.68
N GLU A 102 -11.61 12.21 -3.36
CA GLU A 102 -13.03 12.07 -3.02
C GLU A 102 -13.26 11.30 -1.72
N GLN A 103 -12.38 10.35 -1.41
CA GLN A 103 -12.43 9.56 -0.17
C GLN A 103 -11.74 10.24 1.01
N ASN A 104 -11.13 11.41 0.78
CA ASN A 104 -10.44 12.16 1.83
C ASN A 104 -11.44 12.71 2.87
N ASN A 105 -11.16 12.41 4.14
CA ASN A 105 -11.93 12.91 5.28
C ASN A 105 -11.21 14.02 6.08
N TYR A 106 -10.01 14.44 5.67
CA TYR A 106 -9.31 15.56 6.31
C TYR A 106 -9.93 16.89 5.89
N ASP A 107 -10.18 17.79 6.84
CA ASP A 107 -10.54 19.18 6.56
C ASP A 107 -9.27 20.01 6.31
N LEU A 108 -8.83 20.02 5.06
CA LEU A 108 -7.62 20.72 4.64
C LEU A 108 -7.80 22.24 4.60
N VAL A 109 -9.05 22.72 4.46
CA VAL A 109 -9.34 24.16 4.43
C VAL A 109 -9.02 24.76 5.80
N ASP A 110 -9.53 24.13 6.86
CA ASP A 110 -9.24 24.52 8.24
C ASP A 110 -7.77 24.26 8.59
N PHE A 111 -7.21 23.12 8.16
CA PHE A 111 -5.82 22.75 8.46
C PHE A 111 -4.80 23.76 7.90
N PHE A 112 -4.96 24.19 6.65
CA PHE A 112 -4.05 25.15 6.02
C PHE A 112 -4.40 26.62 6.32
N ASN A 113 -5.51 26.89 7.02
CA ASN A 113 -5.97 28.22 7.37
C ASN A 113 -6.00 29.18 6.16
N LEU A 114 -6.68 28.73 5.10
CA LEU A 114 -6.64 29.40 3.79
C LEU A 114 -7.28 30.78 3.79
N SER A 115 -6.61 31.74 3.16
CA SER A 115 -7.18 33.05 2.84
C SER A 115 -8.21 32.96 1.70
N ASP A 116 -8.93 34.05 1.44
CA ASP A 116 -9.86 34.09 0.30
C ASP A 116 -9.14 34.06 -1.06
N GLU A 117 -7.93 34.63 -1.14
CA GLU A 117 -7.07 34.52 -2.34
C GLU A 117 -6.64 33.07 -2.60
N ASP A 118 -6.33 32.30 -1.55
CA ASP A 118 -5.96 30.89 -1.69
C ASP A 118 -7.15 30.02 -2.15
N LYS A 119 -8.37 30.37 -1.72
CA LYS A 119 -9.61 29.71 -2.19
C LYS A 119 -9.86 30.02 -3.66
N GLU A 120 -9.66 31.27 -4.09
CA GLU A 120 -9.77 31.67 -5.50
C GLU A 120 -8.75 30.90 -6.37
N PHE A 121 -7.50 30.77 -5.91
CA PHE A 121 -6.51 29.93 -6.57
C PHE A 121 -6.98 28.47 -6.72
N CYS A 122 -7.56 27.88 -5.69
CA CYS A 122 -8.11 26.52 -5.76
C CYS A 122 -9.22 26.42 -6.81
N GLU A 123 -10.15 27.39 -6.83
CA GLU A 123 -11.21 27.43 -7.84
C GLU A 123 -10.67 27.54 -9.26
N ASP A 124 -9.63 28.33 -9.47
CA ASP A 124 -9.03 28.52 -10.79
C ASP A 124 -8.27 27.28 -11.26
N VAL A 125 -7.55 26.60 -10.36
CA VAL A 125 -6.97 25.27 -10.63
C VAL A 125 -8.06 24.30 -11.06
N TYR A 126 -9.19 24.28 -10.35
CA TYR A 126 -10.29 23.39 -10.65
C TYR A 126 -10.92 23.69 -12.02
N LYS A 127 -11.20 24.96 -12.33
CA LYS A 127 -11.73 25.39 -13.63
C LYS A 127 -10.80 25.01 -14.78
N LYS A 128 -9.48 25.06 -14.57
CA LYS A 128 -8.48 24.70 -15.58
C LYS A 128 -8.44 23.21 -15.89
N HIS A 129 -8.77 22.35 -14.93
CA HIS A 129 -8.63 20.89 -15.07
C HIS A 129 -9.95 20.14 -15.23
N ILE A 130 -11.09 20.80 -14.98
CA ILE A 130 -12.39 20.24 -15.34
C ILE A 130 -12.52 20.15 -16.87
N THR A 131 -12.94 18.99 -17.35
CA THR A 131 -13.52 18.84 -18.68
C THR A 131 -15.04 18.79 -18.54
N GLU A 132 -15.79 19.18 -19.58
CA GLU A 132 -17.27 19.13 -19.61
C GLU A 132 -17.86 17.75 -19.24
N THR A 133 -17.04 16.70 -19.29
CA THR A 133 -17.36 15.30 -19.05
C THR A 133 -17.12 14.79 -17.63
N VAL A 134 -16.42 15.52 -16.75
CA VAL A 134 -16.14 15.06 -15.37
C VAL A 134 -16.67 16.07 -14.36
N VAL A 135 -17.85 15.79 -13.80
CA VAL A 135 -18.38 16.55 -12.66
C VAL A 135 -17.80 15.94 -11.38
N VAL A 136 -16.69 16.50 -10.92
CA VAL A 136 -16.10 16.19 -9.61
C VAL A 136 -16.66 17.11 -8.53
N ASN A 137 -16.41 16.78 -7.27
CA ASN A 137 -16.78 17.62 -6.13
C ASN A 137 -16.03 18.96 -6.20
N LYS A 138 -16.76 20.09 -6.28
CA LYS A 138 -16.18 21.45 -6.35
C LYS A 138 -15.58 21.94 -5.03
N ASN A 139 -15.58 21.11 -3.98
CA ASN A 139 -15.14 21.52 -2.66
C ASN A 139 -13.63 21.88 -2.69
N ALA A 140 -13.26 23.04 -2.13
CA ALA A 140 -11.87 23.44 -1.93
C ALA A 140 -11.04 22.34 -1.27
N ASN A 141 -11.62 21.59 -0.33
CA ASN A 141 -10.97 20.46 0.32
C ASN A 141 -10.49 19.36 -0.66
N PHE A 142 -11.31 19.05 -1.67
CA PHE A 142 -10.96 18.09 -2.72
C PHE A 142 -9.77 18.59 -3.56
N ILE A 143 -9.82 19.86 -3.96
CA ILE A 143 -8.76 20.47 -4.78
C ILE A 143 -7.44 20.53 -4.02
N LEU A 144 -7.48 20.90 -2.74
CA LEU A 144 -6.30 20.93 -1.87
C LEU A 144 -5.66 19.55 -1.76
N CYS A 145 -6.47 18.50 -1.62
CA CYS A 145 -5.98 17.14 -1.59
C CYS A 145 -5.22 16.76 -2.87
N ILE A 146 -5.71 17.22 -4.04
CA ILE A 146 -5.03 17.01 -5.32
C ILE A 146 -3.74 17.84 -5.41
N LEU A 147 -3.74 19.08 -4.94
CA LEU A 147 -2.59 20.00 -5.02
C LEU A 147 -1.37 19.53 -4.20
N ILE A 148 -1.60 18.83 -3.10
CA ILE A 148 -0.54 18.29 -2.25
C ILE A 148 -0.12 16.87 -2.64
N MET A 149 -0.81 16.24 -3.60
CA MET A 149 -0.52 14.88 -4.02
C MET A 149 0.88 14.78 -4.66
N PRO A 150 1.68 13.74 -4.34
CA PRO A 150 2.95 13.50 -5.03
C PRO A 150 2.74 13.17 -6.52
N PRO A 151 3.78 13.32 -7.37
CA PRO A 151 3.68 13.02 -8.81
C PRO A 151 3.72 11.50 -9.06
N LEU A 152 2.63 10.82 -8.74
CA LEU A 152 2.54 9.35 -8.72
C LEU A 152 2.89 8.70 -10.06
N ILE A 153 2.49 9.28 -11.20
CA ILE A 153 2.88 8.78 -12.54
C ILE A 153 4.41 8.77 -12.69
N SER A 154 5.09 9.87 -12.31
CA SER A 154 6.55 9.98 -12.42
C SER A 154 7.24 8.97 -11.50
N ILE A 155 6.72 8.80 -10.28
CA ILE A 155 7.22 7.83 -9.31
C ILE A 155 7.04 6.40 -9.84
N ALA A 156 5.86 6.07 -10.38
CA ALA A 156 5.55 4.75 -10.92
C ALA A 156 6.43 4.41 -12.12
N ASP A 157 6.66 5.35 -13.05
CA ASP A 157 7.56 5.15 -14.19
C ASP A 157 9.01 4.96 -13.73
N PHE A 158 9.49 5.75 -12.77
CA PHE A 158 10.82 5.59 -12.20
C PHE A 158 11.04 4.17 -11.67
N TYR A 159 10.14 3.68 -10.81
CA TYR A 159 10.29 2.35 -10.22
C TYR A 159 10.21 1.23 -11.25
N ALA A 160 9.32 1.35 -12.24
CA ALA A 160 9.25 0.39 -13.34
C ALA A 160 10.59 0.32 -14.12
N ARG A 161 11.17 1.47 -14.45
CA ARG A 161 12.47 1.56 -15.13
C ARG A 161 13.63 1.08 -14.28
N ALA A 162 13.68 1.49 -13.02
CA ALA A 162 14.71 1.07 -12.08
C ALA A 162 14.71 -0.45 -11.95
N TYR A 163 13.54 -1.07 -11.82
CA TYR A 163 13.42 -2.53 -11.80
C TYR A 163 13.95 -3.17 -13.08
N GLU A 164 13.52 -2.71 -14.25
CA GLU A 164 14.03 -3.22 -15.53
C GLU A 164 15.55 -3.06 -15.65
N HIS A 165 16.08 -1.90 -15.27
CA HIS A 165 17.51 -1.61 -15.30
C HIS A 165 18.29 -2.54 -14.38
N HIS A 166 17.83 -2.73 -13.14
CA HIS A 166 18.46 -3.64 -12.18
C HIS A 166 18.35 -5.09 -12.61
N ILE A 167 17.22 -5.54 -13.19
CA ILE A 167 17.11 -6.88 -13.78
C ILE A 167 18.13 -7.04 -14.89
N ARG A 168 18.19 -6.12 -15.86
CA ARG A 168 19.12 -6.24 -16.99
C ARG A 168 20.58 -6.26 -16.50
N LYS A 169 20.92 -5.40 -15.53
CA LYS A 169 22.25 -5.39 -14.91
C LYS A 169 22.54 -6.71 -14.19
N ALA A 170 21.60 -7.21 -13.38
CA ALA A 170 21.77 -8.47 -12.69
C ALA A 170 21.84 -9.65 -13.66
N GLN A 171 21.01 -9.70 -14.71
CA GLN A 171 21.07 -10.69 -15.77
C GLN A 171 22.40 -10.64 -16.52
N SER A 172 22.95 -9.44 -16.78
CA SER A 172 24.28 -9.31 -17.38
C SER A 172 25.37 -9.92 -16.51
N ILE A 173 25.30 -9.70 -15.19
CA ILE A 173 26.23 -10.29 -14.20
C ILE A 173 25.99 -11.79 -14.08
N LEU A 174 24.75 -12.25 -13.96
CA LEU A 174 24.39 -13.65 -13.81
C LEU A 174 24.61 -14.45 -15.10
N SER A 175 24.56 -13.83 -16.28
CA SER A 175 24.97 -14.48 -17.53
C SER A 175 26.45 -14.85 -17.55
N THR A 176 27.26 -14.25 -16.66
CA THR A 176 28.65 -14.64 -16.43
C THR A 176 28.81 -15.77 -15.41
N VAL A 177 27.75 -16.15 -14.70
CA VAL A 177 27.76 -17.20 -13.66
C VAL A 177 26.67 -18.23 -13.98
N GLN A 178 27.06 -19.38 -14.52
CA GLN A 178 26.10 -20.42 -14.93
C GLN A 178 25.07 -20.77 -13.83
N ASN A 179 23.81 -20.83 -14.25
CA ASN A 179 22.69 -21.54 -13.63
C ASN A 179 22.34 -21.19 -12.18
N ASN A 180 21.76 -20.01 -11.95
CA ASN A 180 20.65 -19.88 -11.00
C ASN A 180 19.62 -18.88 -11.51
N ILE A 181 18.35 -19.29 -11.52
CA ILE A 181 17.21 -18.39 -11.72
C ILE A 181 17.14 -17.53 -10.46
N VAL A 182 17.78 -16.36 -10.47
CA VAL A 182 17.67 -15.41 -9.37
C VAL A 182 16.38 -14.64 -9.57
N GLU A 183 15.38 -14.98 -8.77
CA GLU A 183 14.11 -14.26 -8.71
C GLU A 183 14.37 -12.91 -8.03
N MET A 184 14.41 -11.83 -8.83
CA MET A 184 14.56 -10.48 -8.30
C MET A 184 13.24 -10.06 -7.62
N PRO A 185 13.30 -9.43 -6.42
CA PRO A 185 12.10 -8.96 -5.76
C PRO A 185 11.34 -8.03 -6.69
N ASP A 186 10.06 -8.34 -6.90
CA ASP A 186 9.19 -7.58 -7.79
C ASP A 186 8.77 -6.27 -7.11
N TYR A 187 9.37 -5.16 -7.51
CA TYR A 187 8.97 -3.85 -6.98
C TYR A 187 7.62 -3.36 -7.57
N ARG A 188 6.97 -4.14 -8.46
CA ARG A 188 5.59 -3.89 -8.93
C ARG A 188 4.53 -4.08 -7.82
N CYS A 189 4.91 -4.48 -6.61
CA CYS A 189 3.98 -4.67 -5.50
C CYS A 189 3.39 -3.38 -4.88
N ASN A 190 3.58 -2.20 -5.50
CA ASN A 190 2.86 -1.01 -5.05
C ASN A 190 1.59 -0.79 -5.88
N ILE A 191 0.47 -1.29 -5.36
CA ILE A 191 -0.82 -1.17 -6.03
C ILE A 191 -1.27 0.27 -6.22
N GLY A 192 -0.94 1.18 -5.30
CA GLY A 192 -1.24 2.60 -5.45
C GLY A 192 -0.54 3.19 -6.67
N LEU A 193 0.74 2.88 -6.87
CA LEU A 193 1.51 3.30 -8.04
C LEU A 193 1.05 2.58 -9.33
N GLU A 194 0.65 1.32 -9.24
CA GLU A 194 0.09 0.58 -10.38
C GLU A 194 -1.22 1.24 -10.85
N LEU A 195 -2.14 1.52 -9.91
CA LEU A 195 -3.42 2.15 -10.19
C LEU A 195 -3.27 3.62 -10.63
N ALA A 196 -2.29 4.34 -10.07
CA ALA A 196 -1.95 5.69 -10.50
C ALA A 196 -1.38 5.77 -11.92
N ASN A 197 -0.87 4.66 -12.47
CA ASN A 197 -0.27 4.62 -13.81
C ASN A 197 -1.12 3.85 -14.83
N ASN A 198 -2.19 3.18 -14.39
CA ASN A 198 -3.14 2.44 -15.21
C ASN A 198 -4.53 3.11 -15.15
N PHE A 199 -4.80 4.02 -16.07
CA PHE A 199 -6.04 4.82 -16.07
C PHE A 199 -7.27 4.07 -16.61
N ILE A 200 -7.06 3.06 -17.44
CA ILE A 200 -8.06 2.11 -17.93
C ILE A 200 -7.38 0.76 -18.04
N ASP A 201 -7.97 -0.28 -17.46
CA ASP A 201 -7.50 -1.65 -17.62
C ASP A 201 -8.10 -2.31 -18.88
N GLN A 202 -7.63 -3.51 -19.19
CA GLN A 202 -8.12 -4.23 -20.36
C GLN A 202 -9.62 -4.58 -20.23
N LYS A 203 -10.14 -4.77 -19.02
CA LYS A 203 -11.56 -5.09 -18.81
C LYS A 203 -12.45 -3.91 -19.19
N ILE A 204 -12.14 -2.69 -18.73
CA ILE A 204 -12.86 -1.47 -19.09
C ILE A 204 -12.71 -1.21 -20.59
N TYR A 205 -11.50 -1.30 -21.14
CA TYR A 205 -11.28 -1.16 -22.59
C TYR A 205 -12.18 -2.10 -23.41
N ARG A 206 -12.27 -3.37 -22.99
CA ARG A 206 -13.11 -4.39 -23.64
C ARG A 206 -14.61 -4.15 -23.41
N LYS A 207 -15.01 -3.67 -22.23
CA LYS A 207 -16.41 -3.28 -21.91
C LYS A 207 -16.93 -2.26 -22.93
N TYR A 208 -16.08 -1.32 -23.33
CA TYR A 208 -16.42 -0.31 -24.33
C TYR A 208 -16.27 -0.76 -25.78
N GLY A 209 -15.99 -2.03 -26.05
CA GLY A 209 -15.90 -2.58 -27.41
C GLY A 209 -14.52 -2.46 -28.06
N GLY A 210 -13.47 -2.27 -27.27
CA GLY A 210 -12.09 -2.12 -27.75
C GLY A 210 -11.93 -0.90 -28.65
N MET A 211 -10.97 -0.95 -29.57
CA MET A 211 -10.60 0.14 -30.48
C MET A 211 -11.82 0.67 -31.24
N ASN A 212 -12.61 -0.23 -31.84
CA ASN A 212 -13.78 0.17 -32.62
C ASN A 212 -14.86 0.83 -31.77
N GLY A 213 -15.04 0.36 -30.54
CA GLY A 213 -16.02 0.91 -29.63
C GLY A 213 -15.60 2.28 -29.10
N LEU A 214 -14.32 2.48 -28.76
CA LEU A 214 -13.78 3.80 -28.41
C LEU A 214 -13.96 4.82 -29.55
N LEU A 215 -13.79 4.39 -30.81
CA LEU A 215 -13.91 5.27 -31.97
C LEU A 215 -15.36 5.62 -32.34
N LYS A 216 -16.32 4.76 -32.02
CA LYS A 216 -17.73 4.91 -32.46
C LYS A 216 -18.65 5.41 -31.37
N ASN A 217 -18.30 5.21 -30.10
CA ASN A 217 -19.16 5.61 -28.99
C ASN A 217 -19.13 7.14 -28.83
N ASN A 218 -20.32 7.73 -28.62
CA ASN A 218 -20.50 9.18 -28.52
C ASN A 218 -19.88 9.76 -27.24
N ILE A 219 -19.70 8.97 -26.18
CA ILE A 219 -19.08 9.45 -24.93
C ILE A 219 -17.62 9.88 -25.13
N PHE A 220 -16.95 9.36 -26.18
CA PHE A 220 -15.56 9.66 -26.51
C PHE A 220 -15.43 10.70 -27.64
N GLU A 221 -16.51 11.38 -28.04
CA GLU A 221 -16.48 12.34 -29.16
C GLU A 221 -15.39 13.41 -28.96
N GLY A 222 -15.26 13.92 -27.72
CA GLY A 222 -14.30 14.97 -27.37
C GLY A 222 -12.82 14.59 -27.52
N ILE A 223 -12.51 13.29 -27.67
CA ILE A 223 -11.13 12.78 -27.88
C ILE A 223 -11.00 11.90 -29.13
N ARG A 224 -12.04 11.83 -29.97
CA ARG A 224 -12.09 10.92 -31.12
C ARG A 224 -10.95 11.18 -32.11
N LYS A 225 -10.56 12.44 -32.26
CA LYS A 225 -9.46 12.82 -33.17
C LYS A 225 -8.15 12.19 -32.73
N GLU A 226 -7.77 12.32 -31.46
CA GLU A 226 -6.55 11.68 -30.95
C GLU A 226 -6.62 10.15 -31.07
N LEU A 227 -7.78 9.54 -30.82
CA LEU A 227 -7.95 8.09 -30.98
C LEU A 227 -7.77 7.62 -32.43
N LEU A 228 -8.19 8.43 -33.41
CA LEU A 228 -7.98 8.12 -34.84
C LEU A 228 -6.51 8.23 -35.21
N GLU A 229 -5.79 9.25 -34.73
CA GLU A 229 -4.35 9.41 -34.95
C GLU A 229 -3.57 8.20 -34.43
N ILE A 230 -3.89 7.72 -33.21
CA ILE A 230 -3.27 6.52 -32.64
C ILE A 230 -3.55 5.29 -33.50
N LYS A 231 -4.77 5.15 -34.04
CA LYS A 231 -5.13 4.02 -34.90
C LYS A 231 -4.30 4.00 -36.19
N GLU A 232 -3.98 5.17 -36.73
CA GLU A 232 -3.15 5.31 -37.93
C GLU A 232 -1.70 4.93 -37.67
N GLU A 233 -1.18 5.19 -36.46
CA GLU A 233 0.14 4.71 -36.03
C GLU A 233 0.19 3.19 -35.81
N CYS A 234 -0.95 2.57 -35.50
CA CYS A 234 -1.03 1.15 -35.22
C CYS A 234 -0.92 0.30 -36.50
N GLY A 235 0.05 -0.62 -36.50
CA GLY A 235 0.18 -1.65 -37.53
C GLY A 235 -1.04 -2.57 -37.63
N GLU A 236 -1.15 -3.29 -38.75
CA GLU A 236 -2.18 -4.31 -38.94
C GLU A 236 -1.97 -5.55 -38.06
N SER A 237 -3.04 -6.33 -37.88
CA SER A 237 -2.96 -7.59 -37.15
C SER A 237 -1.89 -8.49 -37.75
N LYS A 238 -1.00 -9.03 -36.91
CA LYS A 238 0.18 -9.78 -37.35
C LYS A 238 0.20 -11.17 -36.74
N LYS A 239 0.37 -12.16 -37.59
CA LYS A 239 0.69 -13.53 -37.18
C LYS A 239 2.17 -13.60 -36.78
N LEU A 240 2.45 -14.01 -35.56
CA LEU A 240 3.83 -14.24 -35.14
C LEU A 240 4.34 -15.56 -35.73
N PRO A 241 5.65 -15.67 -36.03
CA PRO A 241 6.23 -16.89 -36.58
C PRO A 241 6.24 -18.05 -35.57
N GLN A 242 6.09 -17.74 -34.28
CA GLN A 242 6.09 -18.70 -33.19
C GLN A 242 4.69 -19.29 -32.99
N LYS A 243 4.63 -20.60 -32.74
CA LYS A 243 3.42 -21.29 -32.29
C LYS A 243 3.48 -21.49 -30.78
N ALA A 244 2.36 -21.26 -30.10
CA ALA A 244 2.23 -21.55 -28.67
C ALA A 244 1.46 -22.86 -28.48
N ILE A 245 1.87 -23.67 -27.49
CA ILE A 245 1.04 -24.79 -27.05
C ILE A 245 -0.09 -24.22 -26.19
N CYS A 246 -1.33 -24.45 -26.59
CA CYS A 246 -2.48 -24.03 -25.79
C CYS A 246 -2.53 -24.87 -24.52
N PRO A 247 -2.54 -24.24 -23.32
CA PRO A 247 -2.55 -24.97 -22.06
C PRO A 247 -3.85 -25.75 -21.82
N TYR A 248 -4.94 -25.41 -22.54
CA TYR A 248 -6.23 -26.10 -22.41
C TYR A 248 -6.34 -27.36 -23.28
N CYS A 249 -5.83 -27.33 -24.51
CA CYS A 249 -6.00 -28.44 -25.46
C CYS A 249 -4.70 -29.18 -25.80
N GLY A 250 -3.55 -28.70 -25.34
CA GLY A 250 -2.23 -29.29 -25.59
C GLY A 250 -1.73 -29.22 -27.03
N LYS A 251 -2.45 -28.52 -27.93
CA LYS A 251 -2.08 -28.39 -29.35
C LYS A 251 -1.30 -27.11 -29.61
N GLN A 252 -0.47 -27.12 -30.66
CA GLN A 252 0.16 -25.90 -31.17
C GLN A 252 -0.86 -25.04 -31.91
N HIS A 253 -0.99 -23.79 -31.47
CA HIS A 253 -1.78 -22.74 -32.12
C HIS A 253 -0.85 -21.66 -32.65
N ASP A 254 -1.29 -21.05 -33.74
CA ASP A 254 -0.66 -19.82 -34.22
C ASP A 254 -0.95 -18.67 -33.25
N ILE A 255 0.06 -17.83 -32.99
CA ILE A 255 -0.13 -16.62 -32.19
C ILE A 255 -0.48 -15.47 -33.14
N ILE A 256 -1.64 -14.88 -32.94
CA ILE A 256 -2.08 -13.69 -33.69
C ILE A 256 -2.10 -12.52 -32.71
N VAL A 257 -1.35 -11.47 -33.04
CA VAL A 257 -1.44 -10.19 -32.34
C VAL A 257 -2.46 -9.35 -33.09
N HIS A 258 -3.61 -9.09 -32.46
CA HIS A 258 -4.67 -8.33 -33.08
C HIS A 258 -4.34 -6.83 -33.07
N LYS A 259 -4.71 -6.12 -34.14
CA LYS A 259 -4.58 -4.65 -34.24
C LYS A 259 -5.18 -3.94 -33.03
N ASP A 260 -6.26 -4.50 -32.50
CA ASP A 260 -6.94 -3.98 -31.32
C ASP A 260 -6.09 -4.07 -30.03
N ASP A 261 -5.28 -5.12 -29.86
CA ASP A 261 -4.33 -5.24 -28.76
C ASP A 261 -3.10 -4.33 -28.96
N ILE A 262 -2.67 -4.15 -30.21
CA ILE A 262 -1.61 -3.17 -30.56
C ILE A 262 -2.08 -1.76 -30.20
N PHE A 263 -3.31 -1.41 -30.55
CA PHE A 263 -3.93 -0.13 -30.21
C PHE A 263 -3.96 0.10 -28.69
N TYR A 264 -4.38 -0.91 -27.93
CA TYR A 264 -4.36 -0.83 -26.48
C TYR A 264 -2.93 -0.69 -25.91
N ALA A 265 -1.94 -1.38 -26.48
CA ALA A 265 -0.54 -1.22 -26.08
C ALA A 265 0.01 0.18 -26.40
N HIS A 266 -0.38 0.78 -27.54
CA HIS A 266 -0.05 2.16 -27.87
C HIS A 266 -0.61 3.13 -26.82
N LEU A 267 -1.87 2.95 -26.40
CA LEU A 267 -2.46 3.75 -25.33
C LEU A 267 -1.69 3.63 -24.01
N LEU A 268 -1.30 2.42 -23.62
CA LEU A 268 -0.58 2.16 -22.36
C LEU A 268 0.85 2.73 -22.34
N LEU A 269 1.57 2.63 -23.46
CA LEU A 269 3.01 2.84 -23.49
C LEU A 269 3.43 4.16 -24.14
N LEU A 270 2.67 4.64 -25.11
CA LEU A 270 3.05 5.78 -25.96
C LEU A 270 2.10 6.97 -25.81
N HIS A 271 0.81 6.72 -25.57
CA HIS A 271 -0.25 7.74 -25.57
C HIS A 271 -0.96 7.87 -24.22
N LYS A 272 -0.16 7.95 -23.14
CA LYS A 272 -0.68 7.99 -21.77
C LYS A 272 -1.60 9.16 -21.48
N ASP A 273 -1.40 10.33 -22.09
CA ASP A 273 -2.31 11.46 -21.90
C ASP A 273 -3.70 11.19 -22.49
N VAL A 274 -3.78 10.49 -23.62
CA VAL A 274 -5.07 10.07 -24.20
C VAL A 274 -5.71 9.01 -23.33
N LEU A 275 -4.92 8.05 -22.81
CA LEU A 275 -5.40 7.05 -21.86
C LEU A 275 -5.92 7.69 -20.56
N LYS A 276 -5.25 8.75 -20.06
CA LYS A 276 -5.67 9.53 -18.89
C LYS A 276 -7.02 10.19 -19.13
N LYS A 277 -7.20 10.87 -20.28
CA LYS A 277 -8.48 11.46 -20.68
C LYS A 277 -9.58 10.40 -20.81
N LEU A 278 -9.28 9.26 -21.41
CA LEU A 278 -10.21 8.14 -21.49
C LEU A 278 -10.66 7.70 -20.09
N GLY A 279 -9.72 7.47 -19.17
CA GLY A 279 -10.02 7.05 -17.80
C GLY A 279 -10.89 8.04 -17.05
N LEU A 280 -10.67 9.34 -17.27
CA LEU A 280 -11.50 10.41 -16.74
C LEU A 280 -12.93 10.41 -17.33
N ILE A 281 -13.10 10.10 -18.62
CA ILE A 281 -14.43 9.99 -19.24
C ILE A 281 -15.23 8.81 -18.66
N VAL A 282 -14.56 7.70 -18.32
CA VAL A 282 -15.21 6.47 -17.80
C VAL A 282 -15.03 6.32 -16.29
N MET A 283 -14.99 7.44 -15.57
CA MET A 283 -14.64 7.49 -14.15
C MET A 283 -15.51 6.57 -13.27
N ASP A 284 -16.80 6.43 -13.56
CA ASP A 284 -17.68 5.54 -12.79
C ASP A 284 -17.27 4.07 -12.91
N ASP A 285 -16.94 3.62 -14.13
CA ASP A 285 -16.42 2.26 -14.34
C ASP A 285 -15.05 2.07 -13.71
N TYR A 286 -14.23 3.12 -13.75
CA TYR A 286 -12.95 3.14 -13.06
C TYR A 286 -13.14 2.98 -11.55
N ARG A 287 -14.11 3.67 -10.91
CA ARG A 287 -14.41 3.55 -9.47
C ARG A 287 -14.83 2.13 -9.09
N GLU A 288 -15.75 1.53 -9.85
CA GLU A 288 -16.19 0.14 -9.59
C GLU A 288 -15.05 -0.86 -9.68
N LEU A 289 -14.23 -0.73 -10.73
CA LEU A 289 -13.06 -1.57 -10.93
C LEU A 289 -11.99 -1.31 -9.85
N PHE A 290 -11.76 -0.05 -9.51
CA PHE A 290 -10.81 0.37 -8.49
C PHE A 290 -11.09 -0.35 -7.17
N LEU A 291 -12.33 -0.27 -6.68
CA LEU A 291 -12.73 -0.94 -5.45
C LEU A 291 -12.53 -2.46 -5.55
N THR A 292 -12.93 -3.06 -6.67
CA THR A 292 -12.80 -4.51 -6.87
C THR A 292 -11.34 -4.96 -6.91
N SER A 293 -10.49 -4.24 -7.66
CA SER A 293 -9.06 -4.52 -7.80
C SER A 293 -8.30 -4.27 -6.51
N TYR A 294 -8.61 -3.17 -5.82
CA TYR A 294 -8.06 -2.83 -4.52
C TYR A 294 -8.39 -3.90 -3.47
N LEU A 295 -9.66 -4.30 -3.35
CA LEU A 295 -10.08 -5.35 -2.44
C LEU A 295 -9.44 -6.71 -2.78
N SER A 296 -9.36 -7.05 -4.07
CA SER A 296 -8.70 -8.27 -4.51
C SER A 296 -7.22 -8.28 -4.13
N ALA A 297 -6.52 -7.17 -4.30
CA ALA A 297 -5.11 -7.08 -3.98
C ALA A 297 -4.84 -7.04 -2.48
N ILE A 298 -5.66 -6.35 -1.70
CA ILE A 298 -5.61 -6.43 -0.23
C ILE A 298 -5.78 -7.88 0.19
N THR A 299 -6.80 -8.56 -0.34
CA THR A 299 -7.05 -9.98 -0.01
C THR A 299 -5.86 -10.86 -0.38
N GLU A 300 -5.17 -10.57 -1.48
CA GLU A 300 -3.96 -11.30 -1.86
C GLU A 300 -2.77 -11.00 -0.95
N ILE A 301 -2.54 -9.73 -0.61
CA ILE A 301 -1.50 -9.34 0.35
C ILE A 301 -1.76 -9.98 1.70
N GLU A 302 -3.00 -9.97 2.18
CA GLU A 302 -3.44 -10.57 3.45
C GLU A 302 -3.07 -12.06 3.55
N LYS A 303 -3.20 -12.82 2.47
CA LYS A 303 -2.81 -14.25 2.43
C LYS A 303 -1.32 -14.47 2.62
N HIS A 304 -0.51 -13.50 2.23
CA HIS A 304 0.95 -13.63 2.17
C HIS A 304 1.69 -12.80 3.22
N LEU A 305 0.99 -12.20 4.20
CA LEU A 305 1.60 -11.34 5.22
C LEU A 305 2.65 -12.05 6.08
N ASN A 306 2.57 -13.39 6.20
CA ASN A 306 3.50 -14.21 6.98
C ASN A 306 4.44 -15.07 6.12
N ASP A 307 4.44 -14.87 4.80
CA ASP A 307 5.28 -15.62 3.86
C ASP A 307 6.69 -15.04 3.80
N VAL A 308 7.53 -15.51 4.72
CA VAL A 308 8.92 -15.03 4.87
C VAL A 308 9.90 -16.07 4.32
N LYS A 309 10.55 -15.76 3.20
CA LYS A 309 11.57 -16.62 2.57
C LYS A 309 12.89 -16.66 3.37
N ASN A 310 13.41 -15.49 3.77
CA ASN A 310 14.68 -15.35 4.50
C ASN A 310 14.43 -14.90 5.94
N VAL A 311 14.17 -15.86 6.83
CA VAL A 311 13.82 -15.57 8.23
C VAL A 311 15.06 -15.13 9.01
N LYS A 312 14.99 -13.94 9.62
CA LYS A 312 15.98 -13.37 10.55
C LYS A 312 15.50 -13.41 12.00
N CYS A 313 14.18 -13.34 12.21
CA CYS A 313 13.56 -13.38 13.52
C CYS A 313 12.27 -14.20 13.48
N TYR A 314 12.04 -15.01 14.51
CA TYR A 314 10.75 -15.64 14.76
C TYR A 314 9.97 -14.91 15.85
N ILE A 315 8.65 -14.78 15.68
CA ILE A 315 7.71 -14.49 16.76
C ILE A 315 6.98 -15.79 17.08
N LEU A 316 7.35 -16.45 18.16
CA LEU A 316 6.70 -17.69 18.58
C LEU A 316 5.40 -17.37 19.29
N VAL A 317 4.30 -17.93 18.80
CA VAL A 317 2.94 -17.73 19.30
C VAL A 317 2.24 -19.06 19.48
N GLU A 318 1.19 -19.06 20.27
CA GLU A 318 0.48 -20.30 20.62
C GLU A 318 -0.49 -20.77 19.55
N GLY A 319 -1.23 -19.87 18.91
CA GLY A 319 -2.41 -20.22 18.12
C GLY A 319 -2.47 -19.61 16.72
N ASP A 320 -3.49 -20.04 15.97
CA ASP A 320 -3.80 -19.56 14.62
C ASP A 320 -4.25 -18.09 14.63
N THR A 321 -4.86 -17.64 15.73
CA THR A 321 -5.36 -16.28 15.92
C THR A 321 -4.25 -15.25 15.87
N GLU A 322 -3.15 -15.50 16.59
CA GLU A 322 -1.96 -14.66 16.66
C GLU A 322 -1.18 -14.71 15.35
N GLU A 323 -1.06 -15.89 14.75
CA GLU A 323 -0.39 -16.09 13.46
C GLU A 323 -1.02 -15.24 12.35
N LYS A 324 -2.35 -15.08 12.37
CA LYS A 324 -3.07 -14.21 11.43
C LYS A 324 -3.04 -12.74 11.87
N ALA A 325 -3.31 -12.47 13.14
CA ALA A 325 -3.53 -11.12 13.63
C ALA A 325 -2.26 -10.27 13.73
N ILE A 326 -1.14 -10.84 14.18
CA ILE A 326 0.08 -10.06 14.41
C ILE A 326 0.64 -9.50 13.09
N PRO A 327 0.79 -10.28 11.99
CA PRO A 327 1.24 -9.73 10.72
C PRO A 327 0.30 -8.64 10.19
N TYR A 328 -1.01 -8.82 10.36
CA TYR A 328 -2.02 -7.84 9.95
C TYR A 328 -1.92 -6.53 10.74
N MET A 329 -1.86 -6.62 12.06
CA MET A 329 -1.70 -5.46 12.93
C MET A 329 -0.35 -4.78 12.67
N ALA A 330 0.70 -5.54 12.40
CA ALA A 330 1.99 -4.98 12.02
C ALA A 330 1.94 -4.21 10.69
N LEU A 331 1.17 -4.69 9.71
CA LEU A 331 0.89 -3.93 8.49
C LEU A 331 0.16 -2.61 8.82
N LYS A 332 -0.93 -2.66 9.61
CA LYS A 332 -1.68 -1.47 10.04
C LYS A 332 -0.86 -0.51 10.90
N TYR A 333 0.17 -1.01 11.58
CA TYR A 333 1.11 -0.22 12.37
C TYR A 333 2.24 0.41 11.52
N GLY A 334 2.25 0.20 10.20
CA GLY A 334 3.32 0.70 9.32
C GLY A 334 4.63 -0.10 9.41
N LYS A 335 4.61 -1.28 10.05
CA LYS A 335 5.77 -2.14 10.29
C LYS A 335 5.57 -3.57 9.77
N PRO A 336 5.33 -3.76 8.46
CA PRO A 336 5.08 -5.08 7.89
C PRO A 336 6.24 -6.06 8.12
N LEU A 337 5.99 -7.15 8.84
CA LEU A 337 7.01 -8.06 9.37
C LEU A 337 7.85 -8.76 8.28
N ALA A 338 7.20 -9.21 7.21
CA ALA A 338 7.84 -9.98 6.15
C ALA A 338 9.01 -9.23 5.49
N TYR A 339 8.92 -7.90 5.33
CA TYR A 339 9.99 -7.10 4.74
C TYR A 339 11.27 -7.05 5.59
N ARG A 340 11.18 -7.32 6.88
CA ARG A 340 12.33 -7.40 7.79
C ARG A 340 12.80 -8.83 8.03
N GLY A 341 12.21 -9.81 7.35
CA GLY A 341 12.51 -11.22 7.60
C GLY A 341 11.98 -11.71 8.95
N ILE A 342 10.94 -11.08 9.49
CA ILE A 342 10.32 -11.47 10.77
C ILE A 342 9.12 -12.37 10.45
N LYS A 343 9.14 -13.61 10.94
CA LYS A 343 8.07 -14.60 10.71
C LYS A 343 7.33 -14.90 12.00
N VAL A 344 6.00 -14.86 11.97
CA VAL A 344 5.18 -15.36 13.07
C VAL A 344 5.07 -16.87 12.93
N TRP A 345 5.42 -17.60 13.99
CA TRP A 345 5.46 -19.05 14.01
C TRP A 345 4.48 -19.58 15.04
N ASN A 346 3.46 -20.26 14.54
CA ASN A 346 2.44 -20.88 15.35
C ASN A 346 2.88 -22.25 15.85
N SER A 347 3.16 -22.32 17.14
CA SER A 347 3.58 -23.56 17.80
C SER A 347 2.40 -24.44 18.20
N LYS A 348 1.14 -24.04 17.97
CA LYS A 348 -0.12 -24.76 18.30
C LYS A 348 -0.45 -24.88 19.79
N THR A 349 0.54 -24.93 20.68
CA THR A 349 0.33 -24.98 22.13
C THR A 349 1.46 -24.28 22.90
N LYS A 350 1.17 -23.87 24.14
CA LYS A 350 2.12 -23.30 25.12
C LYS A 350 3.37 -24.17 25.29
N GLN A 351 3.20 -25.47 25.47
CA GLN A 351 4.33 -26.38 25.65
C GLN A 351 5.19 -26.47 24.38
N LYS A 352 4.57 -26.43 23.21
CA LYS A 352 5.30 -26.44 21.94
C LYS A 352 6.03 -25.12 21.68
N VAL A 353 5.53 -23.97 22.15
CA VAL A 353 6.27 -22.71 22.09
C VAL A 353 7.63 -22.87 22.78
N TYR A 354 7.66 -23.45 23.98
CA TYR A 354 8.91 -23.73 24.69
C TYR A 354 9.81 -24.71 23.93
N MET A 355 9.26 -25.80 23.41
CA MET A 355 10.03 -26.80 22.65
C MET A 355 10.61 -26.23 21.35
N ASP A 356 9.85 -25.42 20.62
CA ASP A 356 10.29 -24.75 19.40
C ASP A 356 11.35 -23.70 19.72
N PHE A 357 11.20 -22.96 20.82
CA PHE A 357 12.23 -22.05 21.32
C PHE A 357 13.56 -22.79 21.55
N GLU A 358 13.55 -23.88 22.33
CA GLU A 358 14.76 -24.69 22.58
C GLU A 358 15.37 -25.27 21.30
N LYS A 359 14.52 -25.72 20.37
CA LYS A 359 14.96 -26.28 19.10
C LYS A 359 15.62 -25.23 18.22
N PHE A 360 15.04 -24.02 18.13
CA PHE A 360 15.58 -22.96 17.29
C PHE A 360 16.88 -22.40 17.82
N ILE A 361 17.00 -22.17 19.14
CA ILE A 361 18.27 -21.70 19.71
C ILE A 361 19.40 -22.71 19.54
N LYS A 362 19.08 -24.02 19.52
CA LYS A 362 20.07 -25.09 19.34
C LYS A 362 20.50 -25.25 17.88
N ASN A 363 19.55 -25.18 16.96
CA ASN A 363 19.79 -25.46 15.55
C ASN A 363 20.24 -24.24 14.75
N ASN A 364 19.84 -23.04 15.18
CA ASN A 364 20.12 -21.77 14.49
C ASN A 364 20.62 -20.72 15.50
N PRO A 365 21.89 -20.78 15.91
CA PRO A 365 22.41 -19.94 16.99
C PRO A 365 22.40 -18.44 16.69
N ASP A 366 22.25 -18.03 15.42
CA ASP A 366 22.22 -16.63 14.99
C ASP A 366 20.79 -16.07 14.88
N ILE A 367 19.77 -16.92 14.94
CA ILE A 367 18.39 -16.48 14.75
C ILE A 367 17.90 -15.69 15.96
N LYS A 368 17.13 -14.64 15.70
CA LYS A 368 16.47 -13.85 16.74
C LYS A 368 15.12 -14.45 17.06
N ILE A 369 14.69 -14.38 18.32
CA ILE A 369 13.42 -14.97 18.73
C ILE A 369 12.69 -14.04 19.70
N CYS A 370 11.50 -13.63 19.31
CA CYS A 370 10.52 -13.03 20.19
C CYS A 370 9.48 -14.10 20.56
N VAL A 371 9.05 -14.13 21.81
CA VAL A 371 8.01 -15.05 22.28
C VAL A 371 6.83 -14.22 22.79
N LEU A 372 5.62 -14.58 22.39
CA LEU A 372 4.37 -14.05 22.95
C LEU A 372 3.56 -15.22 23.50
N LEU A 373 3.25 -15.17 24.79
CA LEU A 373 2.46 -16.18 25.50
C LEU A 373 1.26 -15.56 26.23
N ASP A 374 0.23 -16.37 26.46
CA ASP A 374 -0.88 -16.03 27.34
C ASP A 374 -0.44 -16.06 28.82
N GLY A 375 -1.15 -15.32 29.68
CA GLY A 375 -0.75 -15.13 31.09
C GLY A 375 -0.87 -16.37 31.98
N ASP A 376 -1.59 -17.39 31.52
CA ASP A 376 -1.72 -18.70 32.18
C ASP A 376 -0.57 -19.67 31.81
N ALA A 377 0.31 -19.33 30.87
CA ALA A 377 1.51 -20.10 30.49
C ALA A 377 2.70 -19.91 31.47
N ARG A 378 2.44 -19.80 32.78
CA ARG A 378 3.44 -19.37 33.79
C ARG A 378 4.70 -20.23 33.81
N LYS A 379 4.54 -21.55 33.67
CA LYS A 379 5.67 -22.50 33.70
C LYS A 379 6.59 -22.27 32.51
N GLU A 380 6.03 -22.09 31.33
CA GLU A 380 6.74 -21.83 30.08
C GLU A 380 7.43 -20.47 30.13
N ILE A 381 6.73 -19.43 30.62
CA ILE A 381 7.28 -18.09 30.85
C ILE A 381 8.53 -18.15 31.74
N ASP A 382 8.44 -18.79 32.91
CA ASP A 382 9.55 -18.90 33.85
C ASP A 382 10.78 -19.61 33.24
N ASN A 383 10.54 -20.66 32.43
CA ASN A 383 11.61 -21.42 31.80
C ASN A 383 12.31 -20.61 30.69
N ILE A 384 11.54 -19.91 29.84
CA ILE A 384 12.07 -19.07 28.77
C ILE A 384 12.84 -17.89 29.37
N GLU A 385 12.28 -17.22 30.38
CA GLU A 385 12.90 -16.05 31.00
C GLU A 385 14.29 -16.35 31.59
N ARG A 386 14.47 -17.55 32.16
CA ARG A 386 15.79 -18.01 32.65
C ARG A 386 16.84 -18.05 31.55
N ILE A 387 16.47 -18.46 30.33
CA ILE A 387 17.37 -18.54 29.17
C ILE A 387 17.64 -17.14 28.60
N ILE A 388 16.61 -16.28 28.55
CA ILE A 388 16.71 -14.94 27.95
C ILE A 388 17.58 -13.99 28.77
N LYS A 389 17.64 -14.14 30.10
CA LYS A 389 18.39 -13.21 30.99
C LYS A 389 19.83 -12.94 30.53
N GLU A 390 20.48 -13.92 29.91
CA GLU A 390 21.87 -13.84 29.45
C GLU A 390 22.02 -13.43 27.98
N LYS A 391 20.91 -13.31 27.22
CA LYS A 391 20.89 -13.12 25.76
C LYS A 391 19.82 -12.12 25.28
N LYS A 392 19.66 -10.99 25.99
CA LYS A 392 18.65 -9.97 25.70
C LYS A 392 18.79 -9.27 24.34
N ASN A 393 19.98 -9.29 23.74
CA ASN A 393 20.22 -8.79 22.37
C ASN A 393 19.81 -9.80 21.28
N GLN A 394 19.29 -10.96 21.68
CA GLN A 394 18.92 -12.04 20.77
C GLN A 394 17.47 -12.49 20.97
N TYR A 395 17.02 -12.52 22.22
CA TYR A 395 15.74 -13.06 22.60
C TYR A 395 14.95 -12.08 23.46
N VAL A 396 13.65 -12.00 23.22
CA VAL A 396 12.71 -11.19 24.00
C VAL A 396 11.45 -12.01 24.30
N LEU A 397 10.92 -11.85 25.51
CA LEU A 397 9.68 -12.50 25.94
C LEU A 397 8.65 -11.43 26.31
N HIS A 398 7.48 -11.56 25.72
CA HIS A 398 6.28 -10.83 26.07
C HIS A 398 5.22 -11.82 26.52
N TYR A 399 4.33 -11.38 27.39
CA TYR A 399 3.16 -12.16 27.77
C TYR A 399 1.96 -11.25 28.03
N ILE A 400 0.77 -11.79 27.82
CA ILE A 400 -0.49 -11.11 28.09
C ILE A 400 -0.79 -11.26 29.58
N PRO A 401 -0.79 -10.18 30.38
CA PRO A 401 -0.81 -10.32 31.85
C PRO A 401 -2.09 -10.98 32.37
N ASN A 402 -3.24 -10.66 31.77
CA ASN A 402 -4.55 -11.11 32.20
C ASN A 402 -5.35 -11.65 31.02
N GLY A 403 -5.43 -12.98 30.91
CA GLY A 403 -6.22 -13.66 29.90
C GLY A 403 -5.42 -14.12 28.69
N THR A 404 -6.09 -14.08 27.55
CA THR A 404 -5.72 -14.64 26.25
C THR A 404 -5.61 -13.55 25.19
N PHE A 405 -5.13 -13.88 23.99
CA PHE A 405 -5.03 -12.94 22.88
C PHE A 405 -6.33 -12.19 22.55
N GLU A 406 -7.51 -12.79 22.70
CA GLU A 406 -8.75 -12.07 22.43
C GLU A 406 -9.08 -11.00 23.50
N ASP A 407 -8.48 -11.09 24.69
CA ASP A 407 -8.75 -10.19 25.81
C ASP A 407 -8.00 -8.85 25.69
N ILE A 408 -6.98 -8.75 24.82
CA ILE A 408 -6.25 -7.51 24.58
C ILE A 408 -6.89 -6.62 23.51
N ILE A 409 -7.93 -7.11 22.82
CA ILE A 409 -8.64 -6.35 21.78
C ILE A 409 -9.47 -5.24 22.44
N ASP A 410 -9.48 -4.06 21.81
CA ASP A 410 -10.32 -2.96 22.24
C ASP A 410 -11.81 -3.38 22.31
N LYS A 411 -12.46 -3.05 23.44
CA LYS A 411 -13.82 -3.51 23.72
C LYS A 411 -14.83 -3.01 22.68
N ASP A 412 -14.62 -1.83 22.13
CA ASP A 412 -15.56 -1.23 21.18
C ASP A 412 -15.51 -1.98 19.86
N ILE A 413 -14.30 -2.29 19.42
CA ILE A 413 -14.06 -3.14 18.24
C ILE A 413 -14.64 -4.53 18.47
N ALA A 414 -14.36 -5.13 19.63
CA ALA A 414 -14.80 -6.48 19.95
C ALA A 414 -16.33 -6.61 19.93
N VAL A 415 -17.04 -5.64 20.54
CA VAL A 415 -18.51 -5.58 20.53
C VAL A 415 -19.04 -5.40 19.11
N TYR A 416 -18.44 -4.50 18.32
CA TYR A 416 -18.85 -4.29 16.93
C TYR A 416 -18.64 -5.55 16.07
N ALA A 417 -17.51 -6.24 16.25
CA ALA A 417 -17.18 -7.46 15.54
C ALA A 417 -18.20 -8.58 15.88
N LEU A 418 -18.52 -8.77 17.16
CA LEU A 418 -19.53 -9.74 17.57
C LEU A 418 -20.91 -9.44 16.99
N ASN A 419 -21.34 -8.18 17.01
CA ASN A 419 -22.62 -7.78 16.39
C ASN A 419 -22.61 -7.91 14.87
N SER A 420 -21.45 -7.83 14.23
CA SER A 420 -21.33 -8.07 12.78
C SER A 420 -21.45 -9.56 12.43
N ILE A 421 -20.99 -10.45 13.32
CA ILE A 421 -21.02 -11.91 13.12
C ILE A 421 -22.39 -12.49 13.48
N TYR A 422 -22.93 -12.11 14.63
CA TYR A 422 -24.11 -12.76 15.22
C TYR A 422 -25.41 -11.97 15.04
N GLY A 423 -25.33 -10.70 14.61
CA GLY A 423 -26.49 -9.83 14.40
C GLY A 423 -26.42 -8.54 15.24
N SER A 424 -27.02 -7.46 14.71
CA SER A 424 -26.91 -6.13 15.30
C SER A 424 -27.55 -6.04 16.69
N ASN A 425 -26.87 -5.36 17.62
CA ASN A 425 -27.34 -5.02 18.98
C ASN A 425 -27.55 -6.22 19.94
N ILE A 426 -26.96 -7.38 19.67
CA ILE A 426 -26.99 -8.54 20.58
C ILE A 426 -26.02 -8.33 21.75
N PHE A 427 -24.86 -7.75 21.45
CA PHE A 427 -23.80 -7.46 22.40
C PHE A 427 -23.69 -5.95 22.62
N VAL A 428 -23.57 -5.53 23.86
CA VAL A 428 -23.34 -4.16 24.29
C VAL A 428 -22.17 -4.12 25.26
N LYS A 429 -21.43 -3.00 25.32
CA LYS A 429 -20.22 -2.88 26.16
C LYS A 429 -20.45 -3.27 27.62
N ASN A 430 -21.62 -2.93 28.15
CA ASN A 430 -22.00 -3.20 29.54
C ASN A 430 -22.21 -4.69 29.84
N ASP A 431 -22.27 -5.56 28.83
CA ASP A 431 -22.25 -7.00 29.03
C ASP A 431 -20.90 -7.51 29.56
N PHE A 432 -19.83 -6.74 29.36
CA PHE A 432 -18.45 -7.18 29.57
C PHE A 432 -17.77 -6.45 30.72
N ASP A 433 -17.64 -7.14 31.85
CA ASP A 433 -16.88 -6.71 33.02
C ASP A 433 -15.38 -6.65 32.67
N GLY A 434 -14.77 -5.47 32.84
CA GLY A 434 -13.34 -5.25 32.56
C GLY A 434 -12.39 -5.98 33.50
N ASN A 435 -12.87 -6.49 34.64
CA ASN A 435 -12.07 -7.25 35.58
C ASN A 435 -12.08 -8.76 35.31
N LYS A 436 -12.78 -9.21 34.27
CA LYS A 436 -12.91 -10.63 33.90
C LYS A 436 -12.42 -10.84 32.46
N PRO A 437 -11.90 -12.03 32.14
CA PRO A 437 -11.56 -12.38 30.76
C PRO A 437 -12.77 -12.20 29.85
N PHE A 438 -12.62 -11.41 28.80
CA PHE A 438 -13.61 -11.12 27.77
C PHE A 438 -14.05 -12.40 27.06
N LEU A 439 -13.12 -13.26 26.64
CA LEU A 439 -13.43 -14.48 25.90
C LEU A 439 -14.42 -15.41 26.65
N ASN A 440 -14.25 -15.54 27.97
CA ASN A 440 -15.12 -16.36 28.80
C ASN A 440 -16.53 -15.76 28.91
N GLN A 441 -16.64 -14.44 28.94
CA GLN A 441 -17.92 -13.73 28.98
C GLN A 441 -18.67 -13.88 27.65
N VAL A 442 -17.97 -13.78 26.51
CA VAL A 442 -18.52 -14.00 25.17
C VAL A 442 -19.06 -15.42 25.03
N LYS A 443 -18.24 -16.43 25.33
CA LYS A 443 -18.65 -17.84 25.26
C LYS A 443 -19.88 -18.11 26.13
N LYS A 444 -19.90 -17.57 27.35
CA LYS A 444 -21.06 -17.69 28.25
C LYS A 444 -22.31 -17.08 27.63
N LYS A 445 -22.23 -15.86 27.09
CA LYS A 445 -23.39 -15.18 26.50
C LYS A 445 -23.92 -15.90 25.25
N ILE A 446 -23.03 -16.37 24.38
CA ILE A 446 -23.40 -17.19 23.22
C ILE A 446 -24.06 -18.50 23.67
N SER A 447 -23.47 -19.20 24.65
CA SER A 447 -24.04 -20.47 25.16
C SER A 447 -25.43 -20.31 25.82
N MET A 448 -25.75 -19.11 26.33
CA MET A 448 -27.06 -18.79 26.90
C MET A 448 -28.12 -18.51 25.83
N ASN A 449 -27.73 -18.35 24.57
CA ASN A 449 -28.62 -18.11 23.45
C ASN A 449 -28.36 -19.13 22.34
N SER A 450 -29.10 -20.25 22.41
CA SER A 450 -28.92 -21.39 21.50
C SER A 450 -29.08 -21.07 20.02
N GLU A 451 -29.68 -19.93 19.67
CA GLU A 451 -29.82 -19.46 18.28
C GLU A 451 -28.51 -18.89 17.70
N LEU A 452 -27.53 -18.54 18.54
CA LEU A 452 -26.27 -17.91 18.11
C LEU A 452 -25.16 -18.91 17.74
N GLY A 453 -25.38 -20.21 17.95
CA GLY A 453 -24.40 -21.25 17.61
C GLY A 453 -23.17 -21.27 18.53
N GLU A 454 -21.99 -21.49 17.96
CA GLU A 454 -20.70 -21.56 18.69
C GLU A 454 -19.81 -20.34 18.42
N PHE A 455 -18.89 -20.07 19.34
CA PHE A 455 -17.92 -18.99 19.17
C PHE A 455 -16.76 -19.40 18.25
N ASP A 456 -16.72 -18.85 17.05
CA ASP A 456 -15.60 -19.01 16.11
C ASP A 456 -14.54 -17.93 16.36
N LYS A 457 -13.45 -18.33 17.03
CA LYS A 457 -12.29 -17.46 17.31
C LYS A 457 -11.65 -16.89 16.05
N ILE A 458 -11.57 -17.69 14.98
CA ILE A 458 -10.89 -17.29 13.75
C ILE A 458 -11.75 -16.24 13.04
N GLN A 459 -13.05 -16.49 12.88
CA GLN A 459 -13.97 -15.54 12.27
C GLN A 459 -14.05 -14.23 13.08
N PHE A 460 -14.05 -14.33 14.41
CA PHE A 460 -13.97 -13.18 15.30
C PHE A 460 -12.72 -12.33 15.03
N ILE A 461 -11.54 -12.94 15.04
CA ILE A 461 -10.28 -12.23 14.79
C ILE A 461 -10.21 -11.66 13.37
N GLU A 462 -10.70 -12.37 12.36
CA GLU A 462 -10.77 -11.85 10.97
C GLU A 462 -11.66 -10.61 10.86
N THR A 463 -12.75 -10.56 11.64
CA THR A 463 -13.63 -9.39 11.68
C THR A 463 -12.99 -8.24 12.46
N VAL A 464 -12.34 -8.54 13.59
CA VAL A 464 -11.58 -7.55 14.39
C VAL A 464 -10.50 -6.89 13.52
N MET A 465 -9.69 -7.67 12.81
CA MET A 465 -8.60 -7.16 11.96
C MET A 465 -9.09 -6.09 10.96
N LYS A 466 -10.25 -6.32 10.33
CA LYS A 466 -10.83 -5.36 9.36
C LYS A 466 -11.25 -4.03 10.00
N LEU A 467 -11.56 -4.04 11.29
CA LEU A 467 -12.01 -2.88 12.06
C LEU A 467 -10.85 -2.17 12.79
N THR A 468 -9.75 -2.88 13.00
CA THR A 468 -8.55 -2.34 13.66
C THR A 468 -7.89 -1.26 12.79
N THR A 469 -7.64 -0.10 13.39
CA THR A 469 -6.88 1.03 12.84
C THR A 469 -5.55 1.16 13.61
N GLN A 470 -4.63 2.00 13.15
CA GLN A 470 -3.33 2.19 13.82
C GLN A 470 -3.47 2.58 15.31
N ASP A 471 -4.50 3.37 15.64
CA ASP A 471 -4.70 3.92 16.98
C ASP A 471 -5.11 2.85 18.00
N ASN A 472 -5.86 1.84 17.56
CA ASN A 472 -6.47 0.85 18.43
C ASN A 472 -5.77 -0.51 18.44
N ILE A 473 -4.58 -0.61 17.82
CA ILE A 473 -3.70 -1.78 17.97
C ILE A 473 -3.24 -1.88 19.44
N PRO A 474 -3.35 -3.06 20.08
CA PRO A 474 -2.98 -3.22 21.48
C PRO A 474 -1.50 -2.94 21.75
N ASP A 475 -1.19 -2.27 22.86
CA ASP A 475 0.18 -1.85 23.22
C ASP A 475 1.16 -3.02 23.35
N ILE A 476 0.69 -4.19 23.81
CA ILE A 476 1.53 -5.39 23.87
C ILE A 476 1.97 -5.84 22.47
N ILE A 477 1.10 -5.72 21.47
CA ILE A 477 1.40 -6.06 20.07
C ILE A 477 2.34 -5.03 19.45
N LYS A 478 2.11 -3.74 19.70
CA LYS A 478 3.06 -2.67 19.29
C LYS A 478 4.46 -2.94 19.84
N ARG A 479 4.58 -3.29 21.13
CA ARG A 479 5.87 -3.64 21.76
C ARG A 479 6.53 -4.88 21.15
N VAL A 480 5.77 -5.95 20.93
CA VAL A 480 6.27 -7.16 20.25
C VAL A 480 6.86 -6.80 18.89
N ILE A 481 6.15 -6.02 18.08
CA ILE A 481 6.61 -5.60 16.75
C ILE A 481 7.87 -4.73 16.86
N ASP A 482 7.87 -3.74 17.75
CA ASP A 482 9.00 -2.83 17.94
C ASP A 482 10.27 -3.55 18.37
N ASP A 483 10.16 -4.46 19.32
CA ASP A 483 11.32 -5.20 19.82
C ASP A 483 11.84 -6.20 18.77
N CYS A 484 10.96 -6.81 17.96
CA CYS A 484 11.40 -7.61 16.81
C CYS A 484 12.16 -6.79 15.78
N TYR A 485 11.71 -5.56 15.49
CA TYR A 485 12.42 -4.64 14.59
C TYR A 485 13.81 -4.29 15.13
N LYS A 486 13.92 -3.99 16.43
CA LYS A 486 15.22 -3.72 17.08
C LYS A 486 16.17 -4.92 17.07
N LEU A 487 15.66 -6.16 17.11
CA LEU A 487 16.50 -7.36 17.07
C LEU A 487 17.15 -7.60 15.70
N VAL A 488 16.56 -7.06 14.63
CA VAL A 488 17.00 -7.26 13.24
C VAL A 488 17.60 -6.02 12.56
N ASP A 489 17.47 -4.85 13.20
CA ASP A 489 18.27 -3.65 12.91
C ASP A 489 19.70 -3.84 13.45
#